data_AF-A0A7C4IUY7-F1
#
_entry.id   AF-A0A7C4IUY7-F1
#
_cell.length_a   1.000
_cell.length_b   1.000
_cell.length_c   1.000
_cell.angle_alpha   90.00
_cell.angle_beta   90.00
_cell.angle_gamma   90.00
#
_symmetry.space_group_name_H-M   'P 1'
#
loop_
_entity.id
_entity.type
_entity.pdbx_description
1 polymer ?
#
loop_
_entity_poly.entity_id
_entity_poly.type
_entity_poly.pdbx_seq_one_letter_code
_entity_poly.pdbx_strand_id
1 'polypeptide(L)' 'MKIEIATEGPWEAIRALHRKLPGRSENPEPGTGGDPRRARLTLIEEENTLHSRLITISRIVDGDLRVADRLEFRVPLWT' A
#
# COMPACT_ATOMS: atom_id res chain seq x y z
N MET A 1 13.75 -13.19 2.63
CA MET A 1 13.02 -12.73 3.82
C MET A 1 11.78 -12.01 3.32
N LYS A 2 10.62 -12.27 3.92
CA LYS A 2 9.37 -11.58 3.55
C LYS A 2 9.21 -10.31 4.36
N ILE A 3 8.84 -9.24 3.68
CA ILE A 3 8.62 -7.92 4.23
C ILE A 3 7.20 -7.49 3.89
N GLU A 4 6.48 -7.04 4.89
CA GLU A 4 5.13 -6.53 4.73
C GLU A 4 5.17 -5.01 4.54
N ILE A 5 4.41 -4.50 3.58
CA ILE A 5 4.19 -3.08 3.34
C ILE A 5 2.69 -2.84 3.49
N ALA A 6 2.33 -2.09 4.53
CA ALA A 6 0.97 -1.66 4.78
C ALA A 6 0.79 -0.22 4.31
N THR A 7 -0.26 0.04 3.54
CA THR A 7 -0.67 1.38 3.12
C THR A 7 -2.07 1.65 3.62
N GLU A 8 -2.28 2.74 4.36
CA GLU A 8 -3.59 3.13 4.88
C GLU A 8 -4.04 4.48 4.32
N GLY A 9 -5.34 4.66 4.11
CA GLY A 9 -5.90 5.92 3.65
C GLY A 9 -7.38 5.80 3.27
N PRO A 10 -7.96 6.80 2.60
CA PRO A 10 -9.35 6.74 2.13
C PRO A 10 -9.59 5.55 1.19
N TRP A 11 -10.75 4.90 1.31
CA TRP A 11 -11.15 3.76 0.47
C TRP A 11 -10.93 3.99 -1.03
N GLU A 12 -11.24 5.18 -1.53
CA GLU A 12 -11.09 5.54 -2.93
C GLU A 12 -9.62 5.53 -3.39
N ALA A 13 -8.71 6.08 -2.59
CA ALA A 13 -7.28 6.14 -2.88
C ALA A 13 -6.67 4.73 -2.81
N ILE A 14 -7.04 3.95 -1.80
CA ILE A 14 -6.61 2.57 -1.64
C ILE A 14 -7.10 1.68 -2.79
N ARG A 15 -8.37 1.79 -3.21
CA ARG A 15 -8.90 1.04 -4.36
C ARG A 15 -8.28 1.48 -5.69
N ALA A 16 -7.91 2.75 -5.83
CA ALA A 16 -7.21 3.23 -7.01
C ALA A 16 -5.79 2.67 -7.09
N LEU A 17 -5.07 2.67 -5.96
CA LEU A 17 -3.74 2.06 -5.83
C LEU A 17 -3.80 0.54 -6.11
N HIS A 18 -4.72 -0.18 -5.47
CA HIS A 18 -4.91 -1.62 -5.66
C HIS A 18 -5.10 -2.02 -7.13
N ARG A 19 -5.92 -1.26 -7.88
CA ARG A 19 -6.17 -1.54 -9.31
C ARG A 19 -4.95 -1.31 -10.22
N LYS A 20 -4.00 -0.47 -9.80
CA LYS A 20 -2.79 -0.15 -10.59
C LYS A 20 -1.59 -1.03 -10.22
N LEU A 21 -1.60 -1.64 -9.03
CA LEU A 21 -0.51 -2.49 -8.58
C LEU A 21 -0.51 -3.83 -9.35
N PRO A 22 0.63 -4.24 -9.92
CA PRO A 22 0.72 -5.52 -10.59
C PRO A 22 0.96 -6.65 -9.58
N GLY A 23 -0.07 -7.48 -9.37
CA GLY A 23 -0.03 -8.78 -8.69
C GLY A 23 0.37 -8.78 -7.20
N ARG A 24 -0.14 -9.77 -6.45
CA ARG A 24 0.19 -10.15 -5.04
C ARG A 24 -0.22 -9.19 -3.91
N SER A 25 -0.91 -8.09 -4.19
CA SER A 25 -1.61 -7.36 -3.11
C SER A 25 -2.82 -8.14 -2.64
N GLU A 26 -3.02 -8.19 -1.33
CA GLU A 26 -4.28 -8.66 -0.76
C GLU A 26 -5.41 -7.67 -1.08
N ASN A 27 -6.67 -8.11 -0.92
CA ASN A 27 -7.79 -7.19 -1.10
C ASN A 27 -7.74 -6.10 -0.02
N PRO A 28 -8.12 -4.85 -0.34
CA PRO A 28 -8.25 -3.81 0.67
C PRO A 28 -9.20 -4.19 1.81
N GLU A 29 -8.79 -3.93 3.03
CA GLU A 29 -9.54 -4.21 4.26
C GLU A 29 -9.83 -2.90 5.03
N PRO A 30 -10.74 -2.89 6.02
CA PRO A 30 -10.89 -1.74 6.92
C PRO A 30 -9.57 -1.39 7.63
N GLY A 31 -9.30 -0.08 7.80
CA GLY A 31 -8.07 0.39 8.45
C GLY A 31 -7.97 0.00 9.93
N THR A 32 -6.75 -0.03 10.48
CA THR A 32 -6.50 -0.49 11.86
C THR A 32 -6.92 0.51 12.95
N GLY A 33 -7.16 1.78 12.60
CA GLY A 33 -7.46 2.86 13.55
C GLY A 33 -8.93 2.99 13.98
N GLY A 34 -9.81 2.03 13.65
CA GLY A 34 -11.23 2.09 13.98
C GLY A 34 -12.05 3.14 13.20
N ASP A 35 -11.43 3.89 12.29
CA ASP A 35 -12.13 4.77 11.35
C ASP A 35 -12.68 3.95 10.17
N PRO A 36 -14.00 3.77 10.05
CA PRO A 36 -14.61 2.97 8.98
C PRO A 36 -14.43 3.60 7.59
N ARG A 37 -14.05 4.88 7.51
CA ARG A 37 -13.81 5.60 6.25
C ARG A 37 -12.44 5.30 5.66
N ARG A 38 -11.56 4.67 6.44
CA ARG A 38 -10.21 4.32 6.02
C ARG A 38 -10.11 2.84 5.69
N ALA A 39 -9.29 2.56 4.69
CA ALA A 39 -8.92 1.24 4.27
C ALA A 39 -7.42 1.04 4.42
N ARG A 40 -7.02 -0.22 4.48
CA ARG A 40 -5.65 -0.70 4.44
C ARG A 40 -5.46 -1.60 3.23
N LEU A 41 -4.31 -1.47 2.59
CA LEU A 41 -3.81 -2.41 1.60
C LEU A 41 -2.49 -2.97 2.12
N THR A 42 -2.39 -4.30 2.13
CA THR A 42 -1.18 -5.01 2.54
C THR A 42 -0.54 -5.68 1.34
N LEU A 43 0.78 -5.50 1.22
CA LEU A 43 1.63 -6.11 0.21
C LEU A 43 2.71 -6.94 0.90
N ILE A 44 2.90 -8.17 0.45
CA ILE A 44 3.98 -9.03 0.95
C ILE A 44 5.02 -9.17 -0.16
N GLU A 45 6.22 -8.68 0.10
CA GLU A 45 7.34 -8.69 -0.84
C GLU A 45 8.52 -9.47 -0.29
N GLU A 46 9.35 -9.99 -1.18
CA GLU A 46 10.65 -10.50 -0.79
C GLU A 46 11.63 -9.31 -0.68
N GLU A 47 12.60 -9.41 0.21
CA GLU A 47 13.62 -8.37 0.44
C GLU A 47 14.32 -7.92 -0.86
N ASN A 48 14.61 -8.85 -1.77
CA ASN A 48 15.23 -8.55 -3.06
C ASN A 48 14.31 -7.84 -4.06
N THR A 49 12.98 -7.86 -3.86
CA THR A 49 11.99 -7.16 -4.69
C THR A 49 11.41 -5.92 -4.01
N LEU A 50 11.68 -5.72 -2.71
CA LEU A 50 11.15 -4.60 -1.93
C LEU A 50 11.46 -3.25 -2.59
N HIS A 51 12.71 -3.01 -2.95
CA HIS A 51 13.14 -1.70 -3.46
C HIS A 51 12.43 -1.33 -4.77
N SER A 52 12.37 -2.27 -5.73
CA SER A 52 11.67 -2.04 -7.00
C SER A 52 10.16 -1.89 -6.80
N ARG A 53 9.59 -2.59 -5.81
CA ARG A 53 8.18 -2.42 -5.45
C ARG A 53 7.89 -1.04 -4.88
N LEU A 54 8.70 -0.55 -3.95
CA LEU A 54 8.54 0.79 -3.36
C LEU A 54 8.62 1.90 -4.42
N ILE A 55 9.54 1.78 -5.37
CA ILE A 55 9.62 2.70 -6.52
C ILE A 55 8.32 2.64 -7.34
N THR A 56 7.80 1.45 -7.61
CA THR A 56 6.54 1.28 -8.36
C THR A 56 5.38 1.95 -7.64
N ILE A 57 5.27 1.76 -6.32
CA ILE A 57 4.25 2.39 -5.48
C ILE A 57 4.37 3.91 -5.56
N SER A 58 5.56 4.49 -5.32
CA SER A 58 5.78 5.94 -5.40
C SER A 58 5.36 6.50 -6.76
N ARG A 59 5.77 5.87 -7.87
CA ARG A 59 5.37 6.30 -9.22
C ARG A 59 3.84 6.31 -9.41
N ILE A 60 3.15 5.31 -8.87
CA ILE A 60 1.68 5.24 -8.94
C ILE A 60 1.04 6.33 -8.07
N VAL A 61 1.46 6.49 -6.82
CA VAL A 61 0.79 7.39 -5.87
C VAL A 61 1.11 8.87 -6.12
N ASP A 62 2.33 9.19 -6.54
CA ASP A 62 2.77 10.57 -6.82
C ASP A 62 2.45 10.99 -8.26
N GLY A 63 2.68 10.08 -9.23
CA GLY A 63 2.54 10.38 -10.64
C GLY A 63 1.13 10.15 -11.16
N ASP A 64 0.70 8.89 -11.13
CA ASP A 64 -0.53 8.45 -11.79
C ASP A 64 -1.80 8.89 -11.05
N LEU A 65 -1.80 8.77 -9.73
CA LEU A 65 -2.99 9.00 -8.91
C LEU A 65 -2.96 10.35 -8.21
N ARG A 66 -1.77 10.89 -7.91
CA ARG A 66 -1.57 12.13 -7.13
C ARG A 66 -2.34 12.11 -5.80
N VAL A 67 -2.22 11.00 -5.07
CA VAL A 67 -2.89 10.76 -3.78
C VAL A 67 -1.91 10.48 -2.65
N ALA A 68 -0.61 10.69 -2.87
CA ALA A 68 0.42 10.36 -1.89
C ALA A 68 0.25 11.08 -0.55
N ASP A 69 -0.23 12.33 -0.58
CA ASP A 69 -0.59 13.13 0.60
C ASP A 69 -1.77 12.57 1.40
N ARG A 70 -2.52 11.64 0.81
CA ARG A 70 -3.71 11.00 1.39
C ARG A 70 -3.44 9.58 1.88
N LEU A 71 -2.20 9.11 1.77
CA LEU A 71 -1.80 7.75 2.12
C LEU A 71 -0.71 7.75 3.20
N GLU A 72 -0.84 6.83 4.14
CA GLU A 72 0.17 6.53 5.15
C GLU A 72 0.82 5.19 4.85
N PHE A 73 2.15 5.15 4.80
CA PHE A 73 2.92 3.92 4.57
C PHE A 73 3.57 3.43 5.86
N ARG A 74 3.44 2.12 6.14
CA ARG A 74 4.05 1.45 7.27
C ARG A 74 4.75 0.17 6.79
N VAL A 75 6.00 -0.02 7.21
CA VAL A 75 6.77 -1.25 6.95
C VAL A 75 7.04 -1.92 8.29
N PRO A 76 6.15 -2.80 8.77
CA PRO A 76 6.42 -3.56 9.98
C PRO A 76 7.58 -4.53 9.71
N LEU A 77 8.69 -4.34 10.43
CA LEU A 77 9.75 -5.32 10.51
C LEU A 77 9.25 -6.51 11.34
N TRP A 78 9.09 -7.67 10.71
CA TRP A 78 8.94 -8.92 11.45
C TRP A 78 10.33 -9.31 11.97
N THR A 79 10.56 -9.13 13.27
CA THR A 79 11.74 -9.63 14.01
C THR A 79 11.57 -11.08 14.41
#